data_AF-A0A2G9T380-F1
#
_entry.id   AF-A0A2G9T380-F1
#
_cell.length_a   1.000
_cell.length_b   1.000
_cell.length_c   1.000
_cell.angle_alpha   90.00
_cell.angle_beta   90.00
_cell.angle_gamma   90.00
#
_symmetry.space_group_name_H-M   'P 1'
#
loop_
_entity.id
_entity.type
_entity.pdbx_description
1 polymer ?
#
loop_
_entity_poly.entity_id
_entity_poly.type
_entity_poly.pdbx_seq_one_letter_code
_entity_poly.pdbx_strand_id
1 'polypeptide(L)'
;AYLRPETAQGIFVNFKRLLEFNQGKLPFAAAQIGLGFRNEISPRQGLIRVREFTMCEIEHFVDPNDKTLPKFKRVHSYPMVLFSACNQMDGQPAVSMTIGEAVEKGIVANETLGYYMARTHMYLVKVGVDSRRLRFRQHLGNEMAHYAQ
;
A
#
# COMPACT_ATOMS: atom_id res chain seq x y z
N ALA A 1 -0.27 7.71 -28.70
CA ALA A 1 0.37 7.13 -27.49
C ALA A 1 -0.03 7.98 -26.29
N TYR A 2 -0.20 7.37 -25.12
CA TYR A 2 -0.55 8.08 -23.87
C TYR A 2 0.65 8.09 -22.92
N LEU A 3 0.76 9.12 -22.08
CA LEU A 3 1.67 9.11 -20.95
C LEU A 3 1.11 8.21 -19.84
N ARG A 4 1.96 7.41 -19.20
CA ARG A 4 1.53 6.46 -18.17
C ARG A 4 1.05 7.20 -16.90
N PRO A 5 -0.13 6.85 -16.35
CA PRO A 5 -0.63 7.45 -15.11
C PRO A 5 -0.04 6.84 -13.82
N GLU A 6 0.61 5.68 -13.97
CA GLU A 6 1.24 4.86 -12.93
C GLU A 6 2.43 4.09 -13.52
N THR A 7 3.23 3.44 -12.67
CA THR A 7 4.37 2.60 -13.07
C THR A 7 4.07 1.09 -13.05
N ALA A 8 3.02 0.67 -12.35
CA ALA A 8 2.58 -0.72 -12.16
C ALA A 8 2.43 -1.51 -13.47
N GLN A 9 1.82 -0.90 -14.50
CA GLN A 9 1.57 -1.56 -15.80
C GLN A 9 2.87 -2.09 -16.44
N GLY A 10 3.99 -1.38 -16.28
CA GLY A 10 5.29 -1.82 -16.78
C GLY A 10 5.78 -3.10 -16.12
N ILE A 11 5.43 -3.31 -14.86
CA ILE A 11 5.75 -4.51 -14.10
C ILE A 11 4.86 -5.68 -14.57
N PHE A 12 3.56 -5.46 -14.73
CA PHE A 12 2.62 -6.50 -15.15
C PHE A 12 2.92 -7.06 -16.55
N VAL A 13 3.20 -6.20 -17.53
CA VAL A 13 3.55 -6.66 -18.89
C VAL A 13 4.85 -7.49 -18.92
N ASN A 14 5.73 -7.30 -17.93
CA ASN A 14 6.98 -8.04 -17.79
C ASN A 14 6.90 -9.20 -16.79
N PHE A 15 5.70 -9.53 -16.28
CA PHE A 15 5.52 -10.54 -15.22
C PHE A 15 6.22 -11.86 -15.52
N LYS A 16 6.11 -12.39 -16.74
CA LYS A 16 6.73 -13.67 -17.12
C LYS A 16 8.25 -13.65 -16.90
N ARG A 17 8.93 -12.59 -17.34
CA ARG A 17 10.40 -12.44 -17.17
C ARG A 17 10.79 -12.25 -15.72
N LEU A 18 9.99 -11.50 -14.95
CA LEU A 18 10.23 -11.28 -13.53
C LEU A 18 10.04 -12.57 -12.72
N LEU A 19 9.02 -13.37 -13.07
CA LEU A 19 8.78 -14.68 -12.47
C LEU A 19 9.90 -15.67 -12.83
N GLU A 20 10.35 -15.68 -14.09
CA GLU A 20 11.51 -16.47 -14.52
C GLU A 20 12.77 -16.11 -13.73
N PHE A 21 12.99 -14.82 -13.45
CA PHE A 21 14.10 -14.37 -12.59
C PHE A 21 14.01 -14.94 -11.17
N ASN A 22 12.79 -15.14 -10.66
CA ASN A 22 12.55 -15.83 -9.38
C ASN A 22 12.35 -17.35 -9.53
N GLN A 23 12.84 -17.95 -10.62
CA GLN A 23 12.78 -19.40 -10.89
C GLN A 23 11.35 -19.97 -10.86
N GLY A 24 10.34 -19.19 -11.25
CA GLY A 24 8.96 -19.64 -11.24
C GLY A 24 8.30 -19.70 -9.85
N LYS A 25 8.98 -19.23 -8.79
CA LYS A 25 8.49 -19.35 -7.40
C LYS A 25 7.75 -18.10 -6.96
N LEU A 26 6.74 -18.29 -6.12
CA LEU A 26 6.08 -17.24 -5.34
C LEU A 26 6.42 -17.39 -3.86
N PRO A 27 6.39 -16.31 -3.06
CA PRO A 27 6.13 -14.93 -3.48
C PRO A 27 7.38 -14.24 -4.06
N PHE A 28 7.17 -13.18 -4.85
CA PHE A 28 8.24 -12.25 -5.24
C PHE A 28 7.71 -10.82 -5.36
N ALA A 29 8.62 -9.84 -5.35
CA ALA A 29 8.26 -8.44 -5.53
C ALA A 29 9.06 -7.82 -6.68
N ALA A 30 8.43 -6.94 -7.43
CA ALA A 30 9.10 -6.04 -8.36
C ALA A 30 8.75 -4.60 -7.98
N ALA A 31 9.67 -3.68 -8.22
CA ALA A 31 9.49 -2.28 -7.90
C ALA A 31 9.92 -1.40 -9.06
N GLN A 32 9.28 -0.25 -9.23
CA GLN A 32 9.66 0.74 -10.21
C GLN A 32 9.62 2.13 -9.59
N ILE A 33 10.69 2.89 -9.81
CA ILE A 33 10.77 4.31 -9.47
C ILE A 33 10.80 5.09 -10.79
N GLY A 34 9.88 6.03 -10.97
CA GLY A 34 9.84 6.82 -12.18
C GLY A 34 8.71 7.84 -12.22
N LEU A 35 8.66 8.59 -13.32
CA LEU A 35 7.61 9.59 -13.54
C LEU A 35 6.28 8.94 -13.90
N GLY A 36 5.20 9.51 -13.35
CA GLY A 36 3.83 9.31 -13.79
C GLY A 36 3.15 10.64 -14.08
N PHE A 37 2.14 10.59 -14.95
CA PHE A 37 1.48 11.76 -15.50
C PHE A 37 -0.04 11.65 -15.30
N ARG A 38 -0.63 12.65 -14.64
CA ARG A 38 -2.08 12.72 -14.43
C ARG A 38 -2.57 14.06 -14.92
N ASN A 39 -3.44 14.08 -15.94
CA ASN A 39 -3.96 15.33 -16.51
C ASN A 39 -5.00 15.98 -15.59
N GLU A 40 -4.53 16.44 -14.43
CA GLU A 40 -5.35 17.00 -13.37
C GLU A 40 -6.13 18.23 -13.86
N ILE A 41 -7.44 18.24 -13.59
CA ILE A 41 -8.36 19.27 -14.11
C ILE A 41 -8.01 20.63 -13.51
N SER A 42 -7.82 20.68 -12.18
CA SER A 42 -7.44 21.90 -11.47
C SER A 42 -6.31 21.61 -10.47
N PRO A 43 -5.04 21.80 -10.87
CA PRO A 43 -3.91 21.66 -9.95
C PRO A 43 -3.96 22.78 -8.91
N ARG A 44 -4.10 22.41 -7.63
CA ARG A 44 -4.17 23.31 -6.47
C ARG A 44 -3.33 22.73 -5.34
N GLN A 45 -2.96 23.54 -4.35
CA GLN A 45 -2.20 23.10 -3.17
C GLN A 45 -0.75 22.67 -3.45
N GLY A 46 -0.10 23.30 -4.44
CA GLY A 46 1.33 23.11 -4.73
C GLY A 46 1.67 21.65 -5.04
N LEU A 47 2.67 21.10 -4.35
CA LEU A 47 3.17 19.73 -4.57
C LEU A 47 2.17 18.62 -4.25
N ILE A 48 1.07 18.92 -3.55
CA ILE A 48 0.04 17.93 -3.20
C ILE A 48 -0.73 17.47 -4.46
N ARG A 49 -0.86 18.34 -5.47
CA ARG A 49 -1.66 18.04 -6.67
C ARG A 49 -0.99 18.60 -7.94
N VAL A 50 -0.16 17.77 -8.58
CA VAL A 50 0.62 18.11 -9.77
C VAL A 50 0.31 17.17 -10.94
N ARG A 51 0.67 17.58 -12.16
CA ARG A 51 0.44 16.80 -13.38
C ARG A 51 1.55 15.80 -13.71
N GLU A 52 2.74 16.01 -13.16
CA GLU A 52 3.92 15.18 -13.32
C GLU A 52 4.59 15.03 -11.95
N PHE A 53 4.89 13.80 -11.55
CA PHE A 53 5.56 13.51 -10.28
C PHE A 53 6.24 12.15 -10.31
N THR A 54 7.25 12.00 -9.44
CA THR A 54 7.94 10.73 -9.24
C THR A 54 7.16 9.84 -8.28
N MET A 55 6.98 8.58 -8.66
CA MET A 55 6.38 7.54 -7.84
C MET A 55 7.36 6.39 -7.63
N CYS A 56 7.19 5.69 -6.53
CA CYS A 56 7.84 4.42 -6.24
C CYS A 56 6.73 3.41 -5.94
N GLU A 57 6.50 2.48 -6.87
CA GLU A 57 5.47 1.45 -6.72
C GLU A 57 6.13 0.07 -6.57
N ILE A 58 5.51 -0.77 -5.76
CA ILE A 58 5.95 -2.14 -5.49
C ILE A 58 4.77 -3.07 -5.78
N GLU A 59 4.96 -3.97 -6.72
CA GLU A 59 4.03 -5.07 -6.99
C GLU A 59 4.55 -6.31 -6.27
N HIS A 60 3.80 -6.76 -5.25
CA HIS A 60 4.13 -7.97 -4.49
C HIS A 60 3.21 -9.11 -4.91
N PHE A 61 3.77 -10.06 -5.66
CA PHE A 61 3.06 -11.23 -6.17
C PHE A 61 3.12 -12.36 -5.14
N VAL A 62 1.97 -12.85 -4.74
CA VAL A 62 1.79 -13.90 -3.73
C VAL A 62 0.88 -15.01 -4.26
N ASP A 63 0.95 -16.19 -3.64
CA ASP A 63 -0.06 -17.22 -3.87
C ASP A 63 -1.40 -16.73 -3.29
N PRO A 64 -2.51 -16.75 -4.05
CA PRO A 64 -3.81 -16.34 -3.52
C PRO A 64 -4.26 -17.18 -2.32
N ASN A 65 -3.80 -18.42 -2.19
CA ASN A 65 -4.11 -19.33 -1.09
C ASN A 65 -3.15 -19.21 0.09
N ASP A 66 -1.97 -18.58 -0.08
CA ASP A 66 -1.00 -18.33 0.98
C ASP A 66 -0.52 -16.88 0.96
N LYS A 67 -1.12 -16.08 1.83
CA LYS A 67 -0.78 -14.68 2.07
C LYS A 67 -0.02 -14.47 3.38
N THR A 68 0.55 -15.54 3.94
CA THR A 68 1.42 -15.44 5.11
C THR A 68 2.74 -14.80 4.72
N LEU A 69 3.39 -14.13 5.68
CA LEU A 69 4.69 -13.53 5.44
C LEU A 69 5.57 -13.71 6.68
N PRO A 70 6.61 -14.56 6.65
CA PRO A 70 7.47 -14.83 7.82
C PRO A 70 8.09 -13.57 8.45
N LYS A 71 8.30 -12.51 7.65
CA LYS A 71 8.82 -11.22 8.11
C LYS A 71 7.81 -10.40 8.92
N PHE A 72 6.51 -10.72 8.88
CA PHE A 72 5.46 -10.07 9.65
C PHE A 72 5.73 -10.13 11.16
N LYS A 73 6.31 -11.24 11.64
CA LYS A 73 6.76 -11.40 13.03
C LYS A 73 7.67 -10.26 13.52
N ARG A 74 8.43 -9.62 12.64
CA ARG A 74 9.33 -8.51 12.97
C ARG A 74 8.60 -7.21 13.26
N VAL A 75 7.39 -7.06 12.77
CA VAL A 75 6.58 -5.84 12.92
C VAL A 75 5.30 -6.07 13.72
N HIS A 76 5.02 -7.30 14.14
CA HIS A 76 3.79 -7.70 14.82
C HIS A 76 3.36 -6.72 15.94
N SER A 77 4.28 -6.34 16.82
CA SER A 77 4.03 -5.44 17.95
C SER A 77 4.13 -3.95 17.60
N TYR A 78 4.26 -3.59 16.32
CA TYR A 78 4.44 -2.20 15.89
C TYR A 78 3.12 -1.43 16.03
N PRO A 79 3.08 -0.31 16.78
CA PRO A 79 1.86 0.46 16.99
C PRO A 79 1.52 1.28 15.74
N MET A 80 0.24 1.31 15.38
CA MET A 80 -0.29 2.06 14.24
C MET A 80 -1.64 2.71 14.58
N VAL A 81 -1.90 3.87 13.99
CA VAL A 81 -3.22 4.52 14.01
C VAL A 81 -4.00 4.11 12.78
N LEU A 82 -5.07 3.33 12.98
CA LEU A 82 -5.89 2.75 11.92
C LEU A 82 -7.29 3.36 11.93
N PHE A 83 -7.81 3.69 10.75
CA PHE A 83 -9.17 4.18 10.56
C PHE A 83 -9.93 3.21 9.65
N SER A 84 -10.60 2.24 10.28
CA SER A 84 -11.33 1.18 9.59
C SER A 84 -12.56 1.71 8.83
N ALA A 85 -13.08 0.91 7.90
CA ALA A 85 -14.32 1.24 7.19
C ALA A 85 -15.51 1.34 8.17
N CYS A 86 -15.62 0.43 9.14
CA CYS A 86 -16.68 0.47 10.15
C CYS A 86 -16.64 1.77 10.96
N ASN A 87 -15.46 2.16 11.47
CA ASN A 87 -15.35 3.41 12.25
C ASN A 87 -15.72 4.64 11.41
N GLN A 88 -15.41 4.65 10.12
CA GLN A 88 -15.83 5.73 9.22
C GLN A 88 -17.35 5.81 9.09
N MET A 89 -18.02 4.68 8.92
CA MET A 89 -19.48 4.60 8.79
C MET A 89 -20.19 4.95 10.10
N ASP A 90 -19.61 4.55 11.24
CA ASP A 90 -20.18 4.75 12.57
C ASP A 90 -19.80 6.10 13.20
N GLY A 91 -19.09 6.96 12.46
CA GLY A 91 -18.62 8.27 12.94
C GLY A 91 -17.60 8.19 14.08
N GLN A 92 -16.96 7.03 14.27
CA GLN A 92 -15.98 6.79 15.32
C GLN A 92 -14.58 7.26 14.90
N PRO A 93 -13.69 7.62 15.85
CA PRO A 93 -12.34 8.05 15.52
C PRO A 93 -11.45 6.89 15.04
N ALA A 94 -10.29 7.24 14.49
CA ALA A 94 -9.21 6.28 14.27
C ALA A 94 -8.69 5.76 15.61
N VAL A 95 -8.26 4.49 15.65
CA VAL A 95 -7.85 3.79 16.88
C VAL A 95 -6.38 3.39 16.78
N SER A 96 -5.66 3.51 17.90
CA SER A 96 -4.30 3.00 18.03
C SER A 96 -4.33 1.53 18.46
N MET A 97 -3.64 0.67 17.70
CA MET A 97 -3.43 -0.74 18.03
C MET A 97 -2.16 -1.25 17.39
N THR A 98 -1.69 -2.43 17.79
CA THR A 98 -0.57 -3.08 17.09
C THR A 98 -1.04 -3.65 15.76
N ILE A 99 -0.13 -3.74 14.79
CA ILE A 99 -0.48 -4.33 13.48
C ILE A 99 -0.82 -5.82 13.60
N GLY A 100 -0.25 -6.53 14.58
CA GLY A 100 -0.62 -7.91 14.93
C GLY A 100 -2.09 -8.02 15.35
N GLU A 101 -2.51 -7.24 16.34
CA GLU A 101 -3.92 -7.19 16.78
C GLU A 101 -4.87 -6.82 15.63
N ALA A 102 -4.45 -5.93 14.73
CA ALA A 102 -5.26 -5.53 13.59
C ALA A 102 -5.48 -6.67 12.58
N VAL A 103 -4.47 -7.52 12.36
CA VAL A 103 -4.58 -8.72 11.53
C VAL A 103 -5.42 -9.79 12.21
N GLU A 104 -5.19 -10.05 13.51
CA GLU A 104 -5.96 -11.02 14.30
C GLU A 104 -7.46 -10.68 14.35
N LYS A 105 -7.81 -9.40 14.45
CA LYS A 105 -9.20 -8.91 14.45
C LYS A 105 -9.81 -8.81 13.05
N GLY A 106 -9.07 -9.12 11.98
CA GLY A 106 -9.53 -9.01 10.60
C GLY A 106 -9.73 -7.57 10.09
N ILE A 107 -9.24 -6.56 10.82
CA ILE A 107 -9.23 -5.16 10.36
C ILE A 107 -8.26 -5.00 9.19
N VAL A 108 -7.13 -5.72 9.25
CA VAL A 108 -6.16 -5.87 8.16
C VAL A 108 -6.26 -7.30 7.64
N ALA A 109 -6.48 -7.44 6.33
CA ALA A 109 -6.91 -8.72 5.75
C ALA A 109 -5.91 -9.89 5.88
N ASN A 110 -4.60 -9.63 5.96
CA ASN A 110 -3.56 -10.66 6.07
C ASN A 110 -2.21 -10.09 6.52
N GLU A 111 -1.28 -10.98 6.87
CA GLU A 111 0.08 -10.66 7.31
C GLU A 111 0.89 -9.88 6.27
N THR A 112 0.71 -10.18 4.98
CA THR A 112 1.43 -9.51 3.89
C THR A 112 1.07 -8.03 3.83
N LEU A 113 -0.24 -7.72 3.84
CA LEU A 113 -0.74 -6.35 3.88
C LEU A 113 -0.26 -5.63 5.15
N GLY A 114 -0.40 -6.28 6.31
CA GLY A 114 0.03 -5.72 7.58
C GLY A 114 1.52 -5.40 7.62
N TYR A 115 2.36 -6.27 7.07
CA TYR A 115 3.80 -6.02 6.97
C TYR A 115 4.11 -4.78 6.15
N TYR A 116 3.51 -4.63 4.96
CA TYR A 116 3.75 -3.47 4.10
C TYR A 116 3.17 -2.18 4.68
N MET A 117 2.04 -2.24 5.40
CA MET A 117 1.51 -1.09 6.14
C MET A 117 2.51 -0.61 7.21
N ALA A 118 3.02 -1.53 8.04
CA ALA A 118 3.99 -1.19 9.08
C ALA A 118 5.30 -0.66 8.48
N ARG A 119 5.83 -1.30 7.44
CA ARG A 119 7.05 -0.85 6.74
C ARG A 119 6.88 0.53 6.11
N THR A 120 5.72 0.82 5.52
CA THR A 120 5.38 2.14 4.98
C THR A 120 5.35 3.19 6.08
N HIS A 121 4.69 2.89 7.21
CA HIS A 121 4.68 3.80 8.36
C HIS A 121 6.09 4.08 8.89
N MET A 122 6.90 3.03 9.10
CA MET A 122 8.29 3.16 9.54
C MET A 122 9.13 3.99 8.57
N TYR A 123 8.93 3.82 7.26
CA TYR A 123 9.62 4.60 6.24
C TYR A 123 9.25 6.09 6.32
N LEU A 124 7.96 6.40 6.38
CA LEU A 124 7.46 7.79 6.47
C LEU A 124 8.00 8.50 7.71
N VAL A 125 7.98 7.84 8.87
CA VAL A 125 8.56 8.40 10.10
C VAL A 125 10.07 8.58 9.96
N LYS A 126 10.79 7.61 9.36
CA LYS A 126 12.24 7.70 9.15
C LYS A 126 12.64 8.88 8.25
N VAL A 127 11.83 9.23 7.25
CA VAL A 127 12.09 10.39 6.38
C VAL A 127 11.58 11.72 6.96
N GLY A 128 11.02 11.72 8.18
CA GLY A 128 10.70 12.94 8.93
C GLY A 128 9.21 13.28 9.06
N VAL A 129 8.29 12.39 8.66
CA VAL A 129 6.85 12.61 8.88
C VAL A 129 6.52 12.46 10.37
N ASP A 130 5.82 13.44 10.95
CA ASP A 130 5.35 13.40 12.34
C ASP A 130 4.33 12.27 12.52
N SER A 131 4.67 11.26 13.34
CA SER A 131 3.82 10.10 13.61
C SER A 131 2.46 10.47 14.21
N ARG A 132 2.35 11.60 14.92
CA ARG A 132 1.08 12.08 15.51
C ARG A 132 0.11 12.59 14.45
N ARG A 133 0.59 12.86 13.24
CA ARG A 133 -0.19 13.34 12.09
C ARG A 133 -0.32 12.29 10.98
N LEU A 134 0.05 11.04 11.27
CA LEU A 134 0.03 9.94 10.34
C LEU A 134 -1.03 8.89 10.77
N ARG A 135 -1.85 8.44 9.82
CA ARG A 135 -2.81 7.36 10.02
C ARG A 135 -3.03 6.58 8.71
N PHE A 136 -3.49 5.33 8.83
CA PHE A 136 -3.88 4.50 7.70
C PHE A 136 -5.40 4.39 7.66
N ARG A 137 -6.00 4.78 6.53
CA ARG A 137 -7.47 4.77 6.33
C ARG A 137 -7.82 3.64 5.37
N GLN A 138 -8.75 2.78 5.77
CA GLN A 138 -9.31 1.76 4.90
C GLN A 138 -10.31 2.41 3.92
N HIS A 139 -10.29 2.01 2.65
CA HIS A 139 -11.30 2.45 1.69
C HIS A 139 -12.68 1.86 2.04
N LEU A 140 -13.73 2.64 1.77
CA LEU A 140 -15.10 2.14 1.80
C LEU A 140 -15.39 1.35 0.51
N GLY A 141 -16.40 0.47 0.55
CA GLY A 141 -16.74 -0.38 -0.62
C GLY A 141 -17.08 0.42 -1.88
N ASN A 142 -17.57 1.65 -1.75
CA ASN A 142 -17.88 2.57 -2.85
C ASN A 142 -16.69 3.48 -3.27
N GLU A 143 -15.54 3.40 -2.59
CA GLU A 143 -14.34 4.18 -2.88
C GLU A 143 -13.21 3.33 -3.49
N MET A 144 -13.47 2.04 -3.68
CA MET A 144 -12.48 1.11 -4.23
C MET A 144 -12.07 1.53 -5.63
N ALA A 145 -10.76 1.48 -5.89
CA ALA A 145 -10.27 1.62 -7.25
C ALA A 145 -10.82 0.47 -8.10
N HIS A 146 -11.03 0.71 -9.39
CA HIS A 146 -11.61 -0.26 -10.33
C HIS A 146 -10.84 -1.60 -10.44
N TYR A 147 -9.59 -1.65 -9.96
CA TYR A 147 -8.71 -2.81 -9.94
C TYR A 147 -8.51 -3.42 -8.54
N ALA A 148 -9.12 -2.86 -7.50
CA ALA A 148 -8.96 -3.31 -6.11
C ALA A 148 -10.14 -4.19 -5.67
N GLN A 149 -9.87 -5.11 -4.73
CA GLN A 149 -10.85 -5.99 -4.07
C GLN A 149 -10.77 -5.83 -2.56
#